data_AF-A0A849GX57-F1
#
_entry.id   AF-A0A849GX57-F1
#
_cell.length_a   1.000
_cell.length_b   1.000
_cell.length_c   1.000
_cell.angle_alpha   90.00
_cell.angle_beta   90.00
_cell.angle_gamma   90.00
#
_symmetry.space_group_name_H-M   'P 1'
#
loop_
_entity.id
_entity.type
_entity.pdbx_description
1 polymer ?
#
loop_
_entity_poly.entity_id
_entity_poly.type
_entity_poly.pdbx_seq_one_letter_code
_entity_poly.pdbx_strand_id
1 'polypeptide(L)' 'MPKTVLVVDDDDNTRRFLTVALEENGYEAVTAADGDEGYEKIQEIMPDLI' A
#
# COMPACT_ATOMS: atom_id res chain seq x y z
N MET A 1 -5.67 16.02 2.93
CA MET A 1 -5.92 14.59 2.61
C MET A 1 -4.66 13.84 3.00
N PRO A 2 -4.75 12.68 3.66
CA PRO A 2 -3.58 11.85 3.93
C PRO A 2 -2.89 11.48 2.62
N LYS A 3 -1.59 11.23 2.68
CA LYS A 3 -0.82 10.73 1.54
C LYS A 3 -1.08 9.23 1.41
N THR A 4 -1.32 8.75 0.19
CA THR A 4 -1.64 7.33 -0.08
C THR A 4 -0.39 6.56 -0.46
N VAL A 5 -0.13 5.45 0.23
CA VAL A 5 1.04 4.58 0.01
C VAL A 5 0.55 3.21 -0.43
N LEU A 6 1.07 2.71 -1.55
CA LEU A 6 0.80 1.36 -2.05
C LEU A 6 1.91 0.39 -1.61
N VAL A 7 1.61 -0.52 -0.69
CA VAL A 7 2.55 -1.55 -0.22
C VAL A 7 2.41 -2.80 -1.08
N VAL A 8 3.46 -3.14 -1.85
CA VAL A 8 3.51 -4.36 -2.67
C VAL A 8 4.52 -5.34 -2.09
N ASP A 9 4.03 -6.45 -1.53
CA ASP A 9 4.88 -7.48 -0.89
C ASP A 9 4.15 -8.83 -0.93
N ASP A 10 4.82 -9.95 -1.14
CA ASP A 10 4.20 -11.28 -1.23
C ASP A 10 3.86 -11.88 0.15
N ASP A 11 4.51 -11.42 1.22
CA ASP A 11 4.24 -11.87 2.58
C ASP A 11 3.13 -11.05 3.28
N ASP A 12 2.07 -11.75 3.71
CA ASP A 12 0.90 -11.11 4.35
C ASP A 12 1.25 -10.43 5.69
N ASN A 13 2.19 -11.00 6.45
CA ASN A 13 2.57 -10.43 7.74
C ASN A 13 3.28 -9.09 7.56
N THR A 14 4.16 -9.01 6.57
CA THR A 14 4.92 -7.80 6.20
C THR A 14 3.96 -6.72 5.71
N ARG A 15 3.04 -7.04 4.79
CA ARG A 15 2.00 -6.09 4.36
C ARG A 15 1.21 -5.56 5.54
N ARG A 16 0.72 -6.44 6.42
CA ARG A 16 -0.10 -6.05 7.58
C ARG A 16 0.65 -5.18 8.56
N PHE A 17 1.93 -5.50 8.84
CA PHE A 17 2.80 -4.69 9.69
C PHE A 17 2.99 -3.28 9.12
N LEU A 18 3.29 -3.17 7.81
CA LEU A 18 3.49 -1.90 7.14
C LEU A 18 2.20 -1.06 7.08
N THR A 19 1.05 -1.67 6.80
CA THR A 19 -0.26 -1.00 6.84
C THR A 19 -0.49 -0.33 8.18
N VAL A 20 -0.35 -1.08 9.30
CA VAL A 20 -0.54 -0.52 10.65
C VAL A 20 0.43 0.62 10.91
N ALA A 21 1.72 0.43 10.60
CA ALA A 21 2.73 1.47 10.83
C ALA A 21 2.45 2.76 10.03
N LEU A 22 2.01 2.63 8.78
CA LEU A 22 1.65 3.76 7.92
C LEU A 22 0.40 4.49 8.43
N GLU A 23 -0.66 3.74 8.77
CA GLU A 23 -1.91 4.30 9.28
C GLU A 23 -1.71 5.02 10.63
N GLU A 24 -0.92 4.46 11.55
CA GLU A 24 -0.57 5.10 12.82
C GLU A 24 0.20 6.42 12.64
N ASN A 25 0.89 6.59 11.50
CA ASN A 25 1.60 7.81 11.15
C ASN A 25 0.78 8.77 10.24
N GLY A 26 -0.51 8.50 10.05
CA GLY A 26 -1.44 9.38 9.34
C GLY A 26 -1.41 9.27 7.82
N TYR A 27 -0.88 8.16 7.29
CA TYR A 27 -0.97 7.81 5.87
C TYR A 27 -2.20 6.93 5.60
N GLU A 28 -2.64 6.91 4.35
CA GLU A 28 -3.58 5.89 3.87
C GLU A 28 -2.75 4.78 3.22
N ALA A 29 -2.96 3.53 3.64
CA ALA A 29 -2.22 2.40 3.12
C ALA A 29 -3.14 1.50 2.28
N VAL A 30 -2.73 1.25 1.04
CA VAL A 30 -3.33 0.25 0.16
C VAL A 30 -2.30 -0.85 -0.06
N THR A 31 -2.72 -2.10 -0.10
CA THR A 31 -1.80 -3.24 -0.22
C THR A 31 -1.97 -3.95 -1.56
N ALA A 32 -0.96 -4.66 -2.04
CA ALA A 32 -1.05 -5.63 -3.12
C ALA A 32 -0.14 -6.83 -2.82
N ALA A 33 -0.57 -8.04 -3.16
CA ALA A 33 0.16 -9.26 -2.88
C ALA A 33 1.21 -9.60 -3.95
N ASP A 34 1.14 -8.97 -5.11
CA ASP A 34 2.09 -9.16 -6.20
C ASP A 34 2.14 -7.94 -7.14
N GLY A 35 3.00 -8.03 -8.16
CA GLY A 35 3.21 -6.95 -9.11
C GLY A 35 2.02 -6.70 -10.04
N ASP A 36 1.20 -7.71 -10.35
CA ASP A 36 0.05 -7.54 -11.24
C ASP A 36 -1.07 -6.80 -10.50
N GLU A 37 -1.40 -7.23 -9.27
CA GLU A 37 -2.33 -6.51 -8.39
C GLU A 37 -1.82 -5.10 -8.09
N GLY A 38 -0.52 -4.94 -7.86
CA GLY A 38 0.10 -3.63 -7.65
C GLY A 38 -0.06 -2.71 -8.85
N TYR A 39 0.18 -3.23 -10.06
CA TYR A 39 0.04 -2.48 -11.30
C TYR A 39 -1.40 -2.04 -11.55
N GLU A 40 -2.38 -2.92 -11.34
CA GLU A 40 -3.80 -2.59 -11.45
C GLU A 40 -4.17 -1.45 -10.49
N LYS A 41 -3.73 -1.54 -9.22
CA LYS A 41 -4.03 -0.51 -8.22
C LYS A 41 -3.39 0.84 -8.52
N ILE A 42 -2.17 0.87 -9.07
CA ILE A 42 -1.53 2.14 -9.48
C ILE A 42 -2.42 2.90 -10.47
N GLN A 43 -3.05 2.20 -11.42
CA GLN A 43 -3.93 2.82 -12.41
C GLN A 43 -5.23 3.35 -11.79
N GLU A 44 -5.71 2.73 -10.72
CA GLU A 44 -6.96 3.10 -10.05
C GLU A 44 -6.80 4.25 -9.06
N ILE A 45 -5.73 4.22 -8.24
CA ILE A 45 -5.62 5.09 -7.05
C ILE A 45 -4.55 6.18 -7.18
N MET A 46 -3.60 6.06 -8.12
CA MET A 46 -2.49 7.01 -8.30
C MET A 46 -1.77 7.34 -6.97
N PRO A 47 -1.09 6.37 -6.33
CA PRO A 47 -0.51 6.55 -5.01
C PRO A 47 0.62 7.59 -5.02
N ASP A 48 0.86 8.23 -3.87
CA ASP A 48 1.95 9.19 -3.70
C ASP A 48 3.33 8.52 -3.52
N LEU A 49 3.32 7.26 -3.06
CA LEU A 49 4.49 6.41 -2.87
C LEU A 49 4.09 4.94 -3.10
N ILE A 50 5.03 4.16 -3.63
CA ILE A 50 4.96 2.70 -3.76
C ILE A 50 6.15 2.13 -3.00
#